data_AF-Q26103-F1
#
_entry.id   AF-Q26103-F1
#
_cell.length_a   1.000
_cell.length_b   1.000
_cell.length_c   1.000
_cell.angle_alpha   90.00
_cell.angle_beta   90.00
_cell.angle_gamma   90.00
#
_symmetry.space_group_name_H-M   'P 1'
#
loop_
_entity.id
_entity.type
_entity.pdbx_description
1 polymer ?
#
loop_
_entity_poly.entity_id
_entity_poly.type
_entity_poly.pdbx_seq_one_letter_code
_entity_poly.pdbx_strand_id
1 'polypeptide(L)' 'VFSKIFERLAHRRIYDFLQMNDFFSDAQFGFRTGMGCEDALLKFCNDLSRGINDPGSTANEALFIDLTKAFDTV' A
#
# COMPACT_ATOMS: atom_id res chain seq x y z
N VAL A 1 3.48 -27.83 9.42
CA VAL A 1 3.25 -28.04 7.97
C VAL A 1 1.80 -27.78 7.58
N PHE A 2 0.82 -28.49 8.15
CA PHE A 2 -0.61 -28.25 7.86
C PHE A 2 -1.11 -26.81 8.09
N SER A 3 -0.67 -26.16 9.18
CA SER A 3 -1.04 -24.76 9.48
C SER A 3 -0.67 -23.79 8.36
N LYS A 4 0.52 -23.91 7.76
CA LYS A 4 0.96 -23.06 6.64
C LYS A 4 0.22 -23.33 5.34
N ILE A 5 -0.26 -24.56 5.13
CA ILE A 5 -1.12 -24.88 3.99
C ILE A 5 -2.48 -24.20 4.17
N PHE A 6 -3.07 -24.33 5.36
CA PHE A 6 -4.35 -23.69 5.66
C PHE A 6 -4.27 -22.16 5.58
N GLU A 7 -3.21 -21.56 6.13
CA GLU A 7 -2.93 -20.12 6.04
C GLU A 7 -2.89 -19.63 4.59
N ARG A 8 -2.19 -20.35 3.69
CA ARG A 8 -2.14 -20.01 2.26
C ARG A 8 -3.50 -20.10 1.58
N LEU A 9 -4.31 -21.12 1.92
CA LEU A 9 -5.66 -21.27 1.39
C LEU A 9 -6.59 -20.15 1.86
N ALA A 10 -6.54 -19.81 3.16
CA ALA A 10 -7.31 -18.71 3.73
C ALA A 10 -6.90 -17.37 3.12
N HIS A 11 -5.59 -17.09 3.04
CA HIS A 11 -5.07 -15.89 2.39
C HIS A 11 -5.58 -15.75 0.96
N ARG A 12 -5.44 -16.81 0.13
CA ARG A 12 -5.90 -16.78 -1.25
C ARG A 12 -7.39 -16.45 -1.36
N ARG A 13 -8.23 -17.15 -0.59
CA ARG A 13 -9.68 -16.95 -0.65
C ARG A 13 -10.10 -15.53 -0.22
N ILE A 14 -9.49 -15.01 0.85
CA ILE A 14 -9.79 -13.65 1.34
C ILE A 14 -9.29 -12.62 0.33
N TYR A 15 -8.05 -12.77 -0.14
CA TYR A 15 -7.45 -11.83 -1.09
C TYR A 15 -8.24 -11.75 -2.40
N ASP A 16 -8.60 -12.90 -2.98
CA ASP A 16 -9.40 -12.97 -4.21
C ASP A 16 -10.76 -12.28 -4.02
N PHE A 17 -11.43 -12.50 -2.87
CA PHE A 17 -12.68 -11.82 -2.55
C PHE A 17 -12.52 -10.30 -2.43
N LEU A 18 -11.51 -9.82 -1.71
CA LEU A 18 -11.25 -8.38 -1.55
C LEU A 18 -10.93 -7.72 -2.90
N GLN A 19 -10.16 -8.40 -3.75
CA GLN A 19 -9.84 -7.90 -5.08
C GLN A 19 -11.07 -7.84 -5.99
N MET A 20 -11.95 -8.84 -5.97
CA MET A 20 -13.18 -8.85 -6.77
C MET A 20 -14.20 -7.77 -6.37
N ASN A 21 -14.07 -7.20 -5.17
CA ASN A 21 -14.98 -6.17 -4.65
C ASN A 21 -14.33 -4.79 -4.58
N ASP A 22 -13.21 -4.58 -5.30
CA ASP A 22 -12.49 -3.30 -5.36
C ASP A 22 -12.18 -2.72 -3.96
N PHE A 23 -11.89 -3.59 -2.98
CA PHE A 23 -11.71 -3.17 -1.58
C PHE A 23 -10.43 -2.36 -1.36
N PHE A 24 -9.36 -2.71 -2.08
CA PHE A 24 -8.05 -2.13 -1.83
C PHE A 24 -7.90 -0.76 -2.48
N SER A 25 -7.32 0.20 -1.76
CA SER A 25 -6.95 1.51 -2.30
C SER A 25 -5.93 1.41 -3.43
N ASP A 26 -6.04 2.30 -4.42
CA ASP A 26 -5.04 2.48 -5.49
C ASP A 26 -3.68 2.98 -4.96
N ALA A 27 -3.66 3.55 -3.76
CA ALA A 27 -2.44 3.99 -3.06
C ALA A 27 -1.93 2.97 -2.03
N GLN A 28 -2.50 1.76 -1.97
CA GLN A 28 -1.98 0.68 -1.13
C GLN A 28 -1.01 -0.17 -1.93
N PHE A 29 0.29 -0.05 -1.67
CA PHE A 29 1.34 -0.79 -2.37
C PHE A 29 1.79 -2.05 -1.60
N GLY A 30 1.74 -1.99 -0.26
CA GLY A 30 2.10 -3.12 0.59
C GLY A 30 1.10 -4.26 0.52
N PHE A 31 1.61 -5.51 0.54
CA PHE A 31 0.82 -6.74 0.54
C PHE A 31 -0.14 -6.89 -0.67
N ARG A 32 0.11 -6.17 -1.77
CA ARG A 32 -0.62 -6.33 -3.04
C ARG A 32 0.18 -7.16 -4.03
N THR A 33 -0.49 -8.06 -4.72
CA THR A 33 0.11 -8.81 -5.83
C THR A 33 0.40 -7.85 -6.99
N GLY A 34 1.64 -7.86 -7.49
CA GLY A 34 2.05 -7.04 -8.63
C GLY A 34 2.36 -5.58 -8.31
N MET A 35 2.47 -5.22 -7.03
CA MET A 35 2.95 -3.91 -6.58
C MET A 35 4.14 -4.08 -5.64
N GLY A 36 5.09 -3.15 -5.73
CA GLY A 36 6.30 -3.12 -4.91
C GLY A 36 6.53 -1.79 -4.21
N CYS A 37 7.63 -1.72 -3.46
CA CYS A 37 8.08 -0.49 -2.81
C CYS A 37 8.52 0.56 -3.84
N GLU A 38 9.02 0.12 -4.98
CA GLU A 38 9.39 0.93 -6.13
C GLU A 38 8.20 1.71 -6.70
N ASP A 39 7.01 1.09 -6.77
CA ASP A 39 5.80 1.75 -7.26
C ASP A 39 5.36 2.85 -6.29
N ALA A 40 5.42 2.56 -4.98
CA ALA A 40 5.12 3.52 -3.94
C ALA A 40 6.06 4.73 -4.00
N LEU A 41 7.37 4.47 -4.15
CA LEU A 41 8.38 5.52 -4.24
C LEU A 41 8.23 6.32 -5.53
N LEU A 42 7.97 5.66 -6.66
CA LEU A 42 7.76 6.32 -7.94
C LEU A 42 6.52 7.23 -7.88
N LYS A 43 5.41 6.75 -7.29
CA LYS A 43 4.21 7.55 -7.07
C LYS A 43 4.51 8.77 -6.20
N PHE A 44 5.21 8.58 -5.09
CA PHE A 44 5.61 9.66 -4.19
C PHE A 44 6.50 10.71 -4.89
N CYS A 45 7.55 10.29 -5.60
CA CYS A 45 8.43 11.19 -6.35
C CYS A 45 7.68 11.95 -7.45
N ASN A 46 6.74 11.29 -8.14
CA ASN A 46 5.89 11.93 -9.15
C ASN A 46 4.99 12.99 -8.52
N ASP A 47 4.39 12.71 -7.36
CA ASP A 47 3.52 13.65 -6.66
C ASP A 47 4.31 14.88 -6.16
N LEU A 48 5.49 14.66 -5.57
CA LEU A 48 6.42 15.75 -5.23
C LEU A 48 6.81 16.57 -6.45
N SER A 49 7.18 15.90 -7.55
CA SER A 49 7.61 16.59 -8.79
C SER A 49 6.49 17.43 -9.37
N ARG A 50 5.23 16.97 -9.31
CA ARG A 50 4.07 17.77 -9.75
C ARG A 50 3.91 19.01 -8.89
N GLY A 51 3.96 18.87 -7.57
CA GLY A 51 3.79 20.01 -6.67
C GLY A 51 4.96 21.01 -6.70
N ILE A 52 6.17 20.60 -7.09
CA ILE A 52 7.31 21.52 -7.33
C ILE A 52 7.10 22.34 -8.62
N ASN A 53 6.53 21.71 -9.65
CA ASN A 53 6.37 22.34 -10.97
C ASN A 53 5.02 23.07 -11.13
N ASP A 54 4.15 23.02 -10.13
CA ASP A 54 2.86 23.72 -10.14
C ASP A 54 3.06 25.21 -9.78
N PRO A 55 2.79 26.16 -10.69
CA PRO A 55 2.94 27.59 -10.43
C PRO A 55 2.06 28.12 -9.29
N GLY A 56 0.97 27.41 -8.95
CA GLY A 56 0.08 27.74 -7.84
C GLY A 56 0.48 27.14 -6.51
N SER A 57 1.51 26.29 -6.48
CA SER A 57 1.97 25.61 -5.27
C SER A 57 2.92 26.49 -4.44
N THR A 58 2.60 26.64 -3.16
CA THR A 58 3.41 27.44 -2.22
C THR A 58 4.44 26.57 -1.48
N ALA A 59 4.13 25.30 -1.22
CA ALA A 59 5.00 24.37 -0.49
C ALA A 59 4.64 22.91 -0.79
N ASN A 60 5.64 22.01 -0.70
CA ASN A 60 5.44 20.56 -0.72
C ASN A 60 5.78 20.00 0.67
N GLU A 61 4.82 19.29 1.27
CA GLU A 61 4.97 18.72 2.60
C GLU A 61 4.63 17.23 2.55
N ALA A 62 5.36 16.44 3.35
CA ALA A 62 5.13 15.01 3.49
C ALA A 62 5.07 14.64 4.97
N LEU A 63 4.01 13.92 5.34
CA LEU A 63 3.84 13.36 6.67
C LEU A 63 4.05 11.85 6.62
N PHE A 64 5.06 11.38 7.33
CA PHE A 64 5.35 9.95 7.47
C PHE A 64 4.79 9.46 8.80
N ILE A 65 3.92 8.45 8.73
CA ILE A 65 3.21 7.87 9.87
C ILE A 65 3.61 6.41 9.97
N ASP A 66 3.87 5.94 11.19
CA ASP A 66 4.15 4.54 11.48
C ASP A 66 3.39 4.07 12.73
N LEU A 67 3.07 2.76 12.79
CA LEU A 67 2.30 2.16 13.88
C LEU A 67 3.22 1.36 14.81
N THR A 68 3.26 1.73 16.09
CA THR A 68 4.03 0.99 17.10
C THR A 68 3.46 -0.42 17.29
N LYS A 69 4.28 -1.44 17.02
CA LYS A 69 3.93 -2.87 17.19
C LYS A 69 2.66 -3.30 16.43
N ALA A 70 2.52 -2.86 15.18
CA ALA A 70 1.33 -3.06 14.36
C ALA A 70 0.74 -4.49 14.36
N PHE A 71 1.56 -5.54 14.42
CA PHE A 71 1.07 -6.93 14.45
C PHE A 71 0.73 -7.44 15.85
N ASP A 72 1.33 -6.88 16.91
CA ASP A 72 1.02 -7.27 18.29
C ASP A 72 -0.25 -6.58 18.81
N THR A 73 -0.66 -5.48 18.17
CA THR A 73 -1.81 -4.65 18.56
C THR A 73 -3.08 -4.98 17.76
N VAL A 74 -3.10 -6.08 17.01
CA VAL A 74 -4.22 -6.56 16.20
C VAL A 74 -4.77 -7.87 16.75
#